data_AF-A0A1J7BRN5-F1
#
_entry.id   AF-A0A1J7BRN5-F1
#
_cell.length_a   1.000
_cell.length_b   1.000
_cell.length_c   1.000
_cell.angle_alpha   90.00
_cell.angle_beta   90.00
_cell.angle_gamma   90.00
#
_symmetry.space_group_name_H-M   'P 1'
#
loop_
_entity.id
_entity.type
_entity.pdbx_description
1 polymer ?
#
loop_
_entity_poly.entity_id
_entity_poly.type
_entity_poly.pdbx_seq_one_letter_code
_entity_poly.pdbx_strand_id
1 'polypeptide(L)' 'MGVAGQAAAWQNPGEMASHLALCAQTPEVRGNIYFSAKDVRADRLGAMSLVVKEYYQKRVLPDFARR' A
#
# COMPACT_ATOMS: atom_id res chain seq x y z
N MET A 1 -2.50 10.44 -0.33
CA MET A 1 -3.34 9.92 0.76
C MET A 1 -3.26 10.86 1.95
N GLY A 2 -4.42 11.23 2.53
CA GLY A 2 -4.50 12.26 3.57
C GLY A 2 -4.53 13.68 3.01
N VAL A 3 -5.71 14.15 2.60
CA VAL A 3 -5.97 15.58 2.33
C VAL A 3 -6.81 16.14 3.47
N ALA A 4 -6.55 17.40 3.85
CA ALA A 4 -7.30 18.09 4.89
C ALA A 4 -8.80 18.11 4.53
N GLY A 5 -9.67 17.85 5.52
CA GLY A 5 -11.12 17.81 5.36
C GLY A 5 -11.73 16.41 5.19
N GLN A 6 -10.92 15.35 5.07
CA GLN A 6 -11.43 13.98 5.04
C GLN A 6 -11.66 13.39 6.44
N ALA A 7 -12.54 12.39 6.51
CA ALA A 7 -12.88 11.69 7.74
C ALA A 7 -11.63 11.17 8.47
N ALA A 8 -11.62 11.25 9.80
CA ALA A 8 -10.48 10.86 10.64
C ALA A 8 -10.00 9.42 10.37
N ALA A 9 -10.92 8.51 10.03
CA ALA A 9 -10.59 7.14 9.67
C ALA A 9 -9.61 7.03 8.49
N TRP A 10 -9.65 7.95 7.52
CA TRP A 10 -8.75 7.95 6.35
C TRP A 10 -7.37 8.55 6.65
N GLN A 11 -7.19 9.18 7.80
CA GLN A 11 -5.89 9.65 8.27
C GLN A 11 -5.16 8.59 9.09
N ASN A 12 -5.81 7.46 9.39
CA ASN A 12 -5.17 6.34 10.09
C ASN A 12 -4.12 5.68 9.18
N PRO A 13 -2.84 5.64 9.57
CA PRO A 13 -1.79 4.96 8.79
C PRO A 13 -2.09 3.48 8.52
N GLY A 14 -2.85 2.82 9.40
CA GLY A 14 -3.22 1.41 9.29
C GLY A 14 -4.40 1.11 8.35
N GLU A 15 -5.08 2.13 7.81
CA GLU A 15 -6.22 1.93 6.91
C GLU A 15 -5.82 1.12 5.67
N MET A 16 -4.74 1.53 5.00
CA MET A 16 -4.27 0.84 3.80
C MET A 16 -3.81 -0.59 4.07
N ALA A 17 -3.20 -0.84 5.23
CA ALA A 17 -2.79 -2.19 5.62
C ALA A 17 -4.02 -3.10 5.87
N SER A 18 -5.09 -2.55 6.44
CA SER A 18 -6.37 -3.25 6.63
C SER A 18 -7.07 -3.53 5.31
N HIS A 19 -7.01 -2.59 4.36
CA HIS A 19 -7.47 -2.79 2.98
C HIS A 19 -6.75 -3.99 2.34
N LEU A 20 -5.42 -4.06 2.44
CA LEU A 20 -4.66 -5.18 1.88
C LEU A 20 -4.99 -6.52 2.54
N ALA A 21 -5.26 -6.53 3.86
CA ALA A 21 -5.71 -7.74 4.56
C ALA A 21 -7.05 -8.25 4.00
N LEU A 22 -7.98 -7.34 3.67
CA LEU A 22 -9.25 -7.68 3.05
C LEU A 22 -9.05 -8.20 1.62
N CYS A 23 -8.24 -7.51 0.81
CA CYS A 23 -7.92 -7.95 -0.55
C CYS A 23 -7.26 -9.32 -0.58
N ALA A 24 -6.35 -9.62 0.35
CA ALA A 24 -5.70 -10.92 0.46
C ALA A 24 -6.66 -12.08 0.74
N GLN A 25 -7.84 -11.79 1.33
CA GLN A 25 -8.90 -12.76 1.59
C GLN A 25 -9.90 -12.88 0.43
N THR A 26 -9.75 -12.07 -0.62
CA THR A 26 -10.67 -12.01 -1.78
C THR A 26 -9.98 -12.58 -3.03
N PRO A 27 -10.25 -13.84 -3.42
CA PRO A 27 -9.51 -14.53 -4.50
C PRO A 27 -9.50 -13.82 -5.85
N GLU A 28 -10.53 -13.03 -6.13
CA GLU A 28 -10.71 -12.26 -7.36
C GLU A 28 -9.77 -11.06 -7.43
N VAL A 29 -9.25 -10.59 -6.28
CA VAL A 29 -8.30 -9.49 -6.24
C VAL A 29 -6.90 -10.00 -6.55
N ARG A 30 -6.38 -9.61 -7.72
CA ARG A 30 -5.08 -10.09 -8.24
C ARG A 30 -3.91 -9.14 -7.98
N GLY A 31 -4.15 -7.97 -7.40
CA GLY A 31 -3.12 -6.99 -7.11
C GLY A 31 -3.70 -5.63 -6.72
N ASN A 32 -2.81 -4.69 -6.43
CA ASN A 32 -3.15 -3.33 -5.98
C ASN A 32 -2.39 -2.30 -6.81
N ILE A 33 -3.02 -1.14 -7.06
CA ILE A 33 -2.38 0.03 -7.68
C ILE A 33 -2.59 1.22 -6.75
N TYR A 34 -1.50 1.94 -6.47
CA TYR A 34 -1.52 3.10 -5.57
C TYR A 34 -1.47 4.41 -6.36
N PHE A 35 -2.27 5.38 -5.96
CA PHE A 35 -2.31 6.69 -6.59
C PHE A 35 -2.20 7.82 -5.56
N SER A 36 -1.48 8.91 -5.84
CA SER A 36 -0.55 9.10 -6.96
C SER A 36 0.87 8.67 -6.58
N ALA A 37 1.75 8.47 -7.56
CA ALA A 37 3.16 8.19 -7.28
C ALA A 37 3.84 9.28 -6.42
N LYS A 38 3.42 10.55 -6.56
CA LYS A 38 3.90 11.65 -5.72
C LYS A 38 3.55 11.43 -4.24
N ASP A 39 2.31 11.02 -3.97
CA ASP A 39 1.85 10.79 -2.60
C ASP A 39 2.39 9.49 -2.01
N VAL A 40 2.53 8.45 -2.82
CA VAL A 40 3.20 7.19 -2.41
C VAL A 40 4.63 7.48 -1.96
N ARG A 41 5.36 8.30 -2.71
CA ARG A 41 6.72 8.70 -2.34
C ARG A 41 6.76 9.59 -1.11
N ALA A 42 5.80 10.51 -0.98
CA ALA A 42 5.77 11.44 0.14
C ALA A 42 5.40 10.75 1.46
N ASP A 43 4.59 9.70 1.40
CA ASP A 43 4.17 8.85 2.52
C ASP A 43 3.85 9.62 3.81
N ARG A 44 3.06 10.70 3.68
CA ARG A 44 2.88 11.69 4.76
C ARG A 44 2.29 11.11 6.05
N LEU A 45 1.55 10.01 5.94
CA LEU A 45 0.94 9.31 7.06
C LEU A 45 1.75 8.09 7.51
N GLY A 46 2.81 7.69 6.79
CA GLY A 46 3.52 6.43 7.04
C GLY A 46 2.76 5.16 6.59
N ALA A 47 1.63 5.32 5.89
CA ALA A 47 0.81 4.21 5.44
C ALA A 47 1.53 3.32 4.42
N MET A 48 2.30 3.90 3.48
CA MET A 48 3.05 3.13 2.50
C MET A 48 4.24 2.41 3.13
N SER A 49 4.90 3.04 4.11
CA SER A 49 5.93 2.37 4.91
C SER A 49 5.39 1.13 5.62
N LEU A 50 4.18 1.22 6.20
CA LEU A 50 3.52 0.07 6.82
C LEU A 50 3.16 -1.00 5.79
N VAL A 51 2.60 -0.61 4.63
CA VAL A 51 2.30 -1.54 3.53
C VAL A 51 3.54 -2.31 3.07
N VAL A 52 4.67 -1.63 2.89
CA VAL A 52 5.92 -2.29 2.48
C VAL A 52 6.41 -3.25 3.57
N LYS A 53 6.39 -2.82 4.83
CA LYS A 53 6.81 -3.63 5.98
C LYS A 53 5.98 -4.91 6.12
N GLU A 54 4.67 -4.83 5.94
CA GLU A 54 3.77 -5.95 6.18
C GLU A 54 3.57 -6.84 4.95
N TYR A 55 3.51 -6.27 3.73
CA TYR A 55 3.08 -7.01 2.53
C TYR A 55 4.10 -7.11 1.40
N TYR A 56 5.08 -6.20 1.32
CA TYR A 56 6.07 -6.18 0.23
C TYR A 56 7.51 -6.32 0.73
N GLN A 57 7.75 -7.28 1.63
CA GLN A 57 9.06 -7.54 2.23
C GLN A 57 10.09 -8.08 1.22
N LYS A 58 9.63 -8.69 0.13
CA LYS A 58 10.47 -9.30 -0.89
C LYS A 58 10.43 -8.46 -2.15
N ARG A 59 11.62 -8.10 -2.67
CA ARG A 59 11.73 -7.49 -3.99
C ARG A 59 11.40 -8.54 -5.04
N VAL A 60 10.50 -8.18 -5.96
CA VAL A 60 10.30 -8.98 -7.17
C VAL A 60 11.46 -8.67 -8.10
N LEU A 61 12.35 -9.64 -8.27
CA LEU A 61 13.35 -9.58 -9.33
C LEU A 61 12.66 -9.91 -10.65
N PRO A 62 12.85 -9.09 -11.70
CA PRO A 62 12.39 -9.45 -13.03
C PRO A 62 13.12 -10.71 -13.50
N ASP A 63 12.48 -11.48 -14.37
CA ASP A 63 12.98 -12.81 -14.75
C ASP A 63 14.39 -12.78 -15.36
N PHE A 64 14.75 -11.71 -16.06
CA PHE A 64 16.08 -11.53 -16.62
C PHE A 64 17.19 -11.34 -15.57
N ALA A 65 16.85 -10.92 -14.36
CA ALA A 65 17.80 -10.71 -13.26
C ALA A 65 18.00 -11.96 -12.39
N ARG A 66 17.34 -13.09 -12.72
CA ARG A 66 17.51 -14.39 -12.03
C ARG A 66 18.43 -15.37 -12.75
N ARG A 67 19.03 -14.99 -13.88
CA ARG A 67 19.98 -15.82 -14.66
C ARG A 67 21.42 -15.45 -14.35
#